data_AF-A0A182XXT1-F1
#
_entry.id   AF-A0A182XXT1-F1
#
_cell.length_a   1.000
_cell.length_b   1.000
_cell.length_c   1.000
_cell.angle_alpha   90.00
_cell.angle_beta   90.00
_cell.angle_gamma   90.00
#
_symmetry.space_group_name_H-M   'P 1'
#
loop_
_entity.id
_entity.type
_entity.pdbx_description
1 polymer ?
#
loop_
_entity_poly.entity_id
_entity_poly.type
_entity_poly.pdbx_seq_one_letter_code
_entity_poly.pdbx_strand_id
1 'polypeptide(L)'
;MAPTTTIETVTITRPLKVIAFICGVIVIILMILALTSTDWLMAESWRQGLFVHCIEEGYELPLPFNLQDPAGCYPSRDVAYIKATAALCIITLVTDALATFLTGLGLRTQDHNLKYKFYRVAVLIMMVALISLLIAVILYPICFAAELNI
;
A
#
# COMPACT_ATOMS: atom_id res chain seq x y z
N MET A 1 46.13 6.34 15.90
CA MET A 1 45.06 5.33 15.70
C MET A 1 44.17 5.83 14.60
N ALA A 2 44.20 5.16 13.44
CA ALA A 2 43.42 5.53 12.26
C ALA A 2 41.91 5.33 12.51
N PRO A 3 41.02 6.04 11.80
CA PRO A 3 39.59 6.07 12.07
C PRO A 3 38.91 4.82 11.50
N THR A 4 39.15 3.65 12.08
CA THR A 4 38.56 2.39 11.60
C THR A 4 37.03 2.39 11.79
N THR A 5 36.54 2.97 12.89
CA THR A 5 35.10 3.07 13.19
C THR A 5 34.33 3.95 12.19
N THR A 6 34.96 5.00 11.67
CA THR A 6 34.33 5.90 10.70
C THR A 6 34.23 5.27 9.31
N ILE A 7 35.19 4.43 8.93
CA ILE A 7 35.20 3.76 7.63
C ILE A 7 34.08 2.71 7.55
N GLU A 8 33.88 1.88 8.58
CA GLU A 8 32.80 0.90 8.62
C GLU A 8 31.40 1.54 8.61
N THR A 9 31.23 2.66 9.34
CA THR A 9 29.95 3.37 9.36
C THR A 9 29.61 3.96 7.98
N VAL A 10 30.61 4.41 7.22
CA VAL A 10 30.44 4.98 5.87
C VAL A 10 30.16 3.91 4.81
N THR A 11 30.74 2.72 4.94
CA THR A 11 30.50 1.59 4.02
C THR A 11 29.14 0.94 4.24
N ILE A 12 28.56 1.00 5.44
CA ILE A 12 27.24 0.43 5.74
C ILE A 12 26.09 1.40 5.45
N THR A 13 26.24 2.69 5.77
CA THR A 13 25.13 3.67 5.67
C THR A 13 24.82 4.14 4.23
N ARG A 14 25.75 3.97 3.28
CA ARG A 14 25.52 4.25 1.85
C ARG A 14 24.64 3.19 1.16
N PRO A 15 24.97 1.89 1.21
CA PRO A 15 24.14 0.87 0.56
C PRO A 15 22.75 0.77 1.18
N LEU A 16 22.62 1.00 2.50
CA LEU A 16 21.33 1.00 3.18
C LEU A 16 20.33 1.99 2.56
N LYS A 17 20.79 3.17 2.15
CA LYS A 17 19.94 4.21 1.52
C LYS A 17 19.51 3.83 0.10
N VAL A 18 20.34 3.10 -0.63
CA VAL A 18 20.01 2.58 -1.96
C VAL A 18 18.99 1.45 -1.85
N ILE A 19 19.17 0.54 -0.90
CA ILE A 19 18.20 -0.53 -0.61
C ILE A 19 16.85 0.07 -0.23
N ALA A 20 16.82 1.09 0.64
CA ALA A 20 15.58 1.77 1.01
C ALA A 20 14.87 2.38 -0.21
N PHE A 21 15.61 2.98 -1.15
CA PHE A 21 15.05 3.51 -2.39
C PHE A 21 14.44 2.41 -3.26
N ILE A 22 15.16 1.30 -3.47
CA ILE A 22 14.67 0.16 -4.26
C ILE A 22 13.41 -0.44 -3.60
N CYS A 23 13.42 -0.59 -2.28
CA CYS A 23 12.29 -1.08 -1.51
C CYS A 23 11.06 -0.17 -1.72
N GLY A 24 11.23 1.16 -1.62
CA GLY A 24 10.14 2.11 -1.90
C GLY A 24 9.58 1.96 -3.32
N VAL A 25 10.43 1.82 -4.33
CA VAL A 25 9.97 1.56 -5.72
C VAL A 25 9.16 0.26 -5.82
N ILE A 26 9.59 -0.81 -5.13
CA ILE A 26 8.85 -2.07 -5.08
C ILE A 26 7.49 -1.88 -4.40
N VAL A 27 7.43 -1.15 -3.28
CA VAL A 27 6.19 -0.86 -2.56
C VAL A 27 5.21 -0.11 -3.46
N ILE A 28 5.65 0.89 -4.23
CA ILE A 28 4.81 1.58 -5.21
C ILE A 28 4.19 0.59 -6.21
N ILE A 29 4.98 -0.32 -6.78
CA ILE A 29 4.50 -1.33 -7.74
C ILE A 29 3.48 -2.26 -7.07
N LEU A 30 3.79 -2.77 -5.88
CA LEU A 30 2.91 -3.67 -5.14
C LEU A 30 1.59 -2.98 -4.74
N MET A 31 1.64 -1.70 -4.36
CA MET A 31 0.46 -0.90 -4.04
C MET A 31 -0.42 -0.66 -5.26
N ILE A 32 0.15 -0.42 -6.44
CA ILE A 32 -0.62 -0.33 -7.69
C ILE A 32 -1.31 -1.66 -7.98
N LEU A 33 -0.57 -2.78 -7.90
CA LEU A 33 -1.14 -4.11 -8.11
C LEU A 33 -2.29 -4.38 -7.14
N ALA A 34 -2.12 -4.05 -5.85
CA ALA A 34 -3.16 -4.20 -4.83
C ALA A 34 -4.39 -3.31 -5.11
N LEU A 35 -4.22 -2.07 -5.58
CA LEU A 35 -5.35 -1.20 -5.93
C LEU A 35 -6.13 -1.71 -7.16
N THR A 36 -5.43 -2.32 -8.12
CA THR A 36 -6.04 -2.87 -9.34
C THR A 36 -6.58 -4.29 -9.17
N SER A 37 -6.22 -4.99 -8.10
CA SER A 37 -6.60 -6.38 -7.91
C SER A 37 -8.06 -6.51 -7.47
N THR A 38 -8.69 -7.61 -7.91
CA THR A 38 -10.04 -8.02 -7.53
C THR A 38 -10.06 -9.07 -6.44
N ASP A 39 -8.89 -9.38 -5.87
CA ASP A 39 -8.69 -10.49 -4.94
C ASP A 39 -8.60 -10.02 -3.47
N TRP A 40 -9.27 -8.91 -3.14
CA TRP A 40 -9.36 -8.46 -1.75
C TRP A 40 -10.30 -9.34 -0.93
N LEU A 41 -11.34 -9.86 -1.57
CA LEU A 41 -12.26 -10.84 -1.01
C LEU A 41 -12.59 -11.86 -2.10
N MET A 42 -12.44 -13.13 -1.77
CA MET A 42 -12.67 -14.25 -2.67
C MET A 42 -13.65 -15.23 -2.03
N ALA A 43 -14.69 -15.58 -2.77
CA ALA A 43 -15.64 -16.63 -2.45
C ALA A 43 -15.91 -17.45 -3.71
N GLU A 44 -16.64 -18.55 -3.57
CA GLU A 44 -16.98 -19.42 -4.70
C GLU A 44 -17.77 -18.62 -5.75
N SER A 45 -17.28 -18.60 -7.00
CA SER A 45 -17.82 -17.80 -8.13
C SER A 45 -17.90 -16.28 -7.91
N TRP A 46 -17.24 -15.73 -6.88
CA TRP A 46 -17.28 -14.31 -6.52
C TRP A 46 -15.91 -13.74 -6.14
N ARG A 47 -15.54 -12.62 -6.76
CA ARG A 47 -14.31 -11.87 -6.46
C ARG A 47 -14.63 -10.41 -6.25
N GLN A 48 -14.12 -9.80 -5.19
CA GLN A 48 -14.32 -8.39 -4.91
C GLN A 48 -12.99 -7.71 -4.60
N GLY A 49 -12.71 -6.67 -5.39
CA GLY A 49 -11.66 -5.69 -5.14
C GLY A 49 -12.20 -4.44 -4.46
N LEU A 50 -11.32 -3.43 -4.34
CA LEU A 50 -11.66 -2.13 -3.76
C LEU A 50 -12.63 -1.32 -4.63
N PHE A 51 -12.50 -1.42 -5.96
CA PHE A 51 -13.25 -0.58 -6.89
C PHE A 51 -14.27 -1.35 -7.73
N VAL A 52 -14.02 -2.64 -7.97
CA VAL A 52 -14.87 -3.50 -8.78
C VAL A 52 -15.06 -4.86 -8.11
N HIS A 53 -16.18 -5.51 -8.37
CA HIS A 53 -16.43 -6.89 -8.04
C HIS A 53 -16.85 -7.64 -9.31
N CYS A 54 -16.54 -8.93 -9.39
CA CYS A 54 -16.80 -9.78 -10.54
C CYS A 54 -17.45 -11.09 -10.09
N ILE A 55 -18.44 -11.52 -10.87
CA ILE A 55 -19.24 -12.73 -10.67
C ILE A 55 -18.97 -13.66 -11.85
N GLU A 56 -18.57 -14.90 -11.56
CA GLU A 56 -18.30 -15.92 -12.59
C GLU A 56 -19.60 -16.52 -13.15
N GLU A 57 -19.54 -17.05 -14.37
CA GLU A 57 -20.67 -17.76 -14.98
C GLU A 57 -20.95 -19.06 -14.22
N GLY A 58 -22.24 -19.40 -14.02
CA GLY A 58 -22.64 -20.61 -13.29
C GLY A 58 -22.59 -20.48 -11.76
N TYR A 59 -22.73 -19.26 -11.22
CA TYR A 59 -22.78 -19.02 -9.78
C TYR A 59 -23.94 -19.77 -9.09
N GLU A 60 -23.68 -20.27 -7.88
CA GLU A 60 -24.73 -20.83 -7.02
C GLU A 60 -25.44 -19.72 -6.23
N LEU A 61 -26.76 -19.80 -6.13
CA LEU A 61 -27.58 -18.90 -5.30
C LEU A 61 -27.61 -19.42 -3.85
N PRO A 62 -27.61 -18.55 -2.83
CA PRO A 62 -27.58 -17.08 -2.91
C PRO A 62 -26.16 -16.52 -3.04
N LEU A 63 -26.02 -15.46 -3.84
CA LEU A 63 -24.78 -14.68 -3.88
C LEU A 63 -24.48 -14.05 -2.50
N PRO A 64 -23.19 -13.85 -2.16
CA PRO A 64 -22.82 -13.10 -0.97
C PRO A 64 -23.59 -11.77 -0.91
N PHE A 65 -24.15 -11.46 0.26
CA PHE A 65 -24.90 -10.23 0.51
C PHE A 65 -26.22 -10.07 -0.28
N ASN A 66 -26.76 -11.18 -0.81
CA ASN A 66 -28.07 -11.24 -1.48
C ASN A 66 -28.19 -10.29 -2.68
N LEU A 67 -27.08 -10.08 -3.40
CA LEU A 67 -27.04 -9.34 -4.65
C LEU A 67 -27.72 -10.14 -5.77
N GLN A 68 -28.38 -9.46 -6.70
CA GLN A 68 -29.12 -10.06 -7.82
C GLN A 68 -28.49 -9.75 -9.18
N ASP A 69 -27.23 -9.34 -9.18
CA ASP A 69 -26.51 -8.96 -10.40
C ASP A 69 -26.17 -10.22 -11.23
N PRO A 70 -26.34 -10.18 -12.56
CA PRO A 70 -25.98 -11.30 -13.43
C PRO A 70 -24.46 -11.42 -13.56
N ALA A 71 -23.96 -12.55 -14.07
CA ALA A 71 -22.53 -12.77 -14.28
C ALA A 71 -21.88 -11.59 -15.04
N GLY A 72 -20.72 -11.12 -14.55
CA GLY A 72 -20.07 -9.91 -15.05
C GLY A 72 -19.29 -9.16 -13.97
N CYS A 73 -18.68 -8.04 -14.36
CA CYS A 73 -17.95 -7.16 -13.43
C CYS A 73 -18.68 -5.83 -13.27
N TYR A 74 -18.87 -5.40 -12.02
CA TYR A 74 -19.59 -4.19 -11.64
C TYR A 74 -18.79 -3.37 -10.64
N PRO A 75 -19.15 -2.08 -10.44
CA PRO A 75 -18.56 -1.28 -9.38
C PRO A 75 -18.70 -1.93 -8.00
N SER A 76 -17.69 -1.81 -7.16
CA SER A 76 -17.69 -2.39 -5.80
C SER A 76 -18.84 -1.82 -4.96
N ARG A 77 -19.27 -2.61 -3.96
CA ARG A 77 -20.39 -2.28 -3.08
C ARG A 77 -20.18 -0.92 -2.42
N ASP A 78 -21.25 -0.14 -2.29
CA ASP A 78 -21.22 1.17 -1.62
C ASP A 78 -21.24 1.01 -0.09
N VAL A 79 -20.12 0.52 0.46
CA VAL A 79 -19.91 0.39 1.90
C VAL A 79 -18.76 1.30 2.35
N ALA A 80 -18.98 1.98 3.47
CA ALA A 80 -18.06 3.00 3.97
C ALA A 80 -16.65 2.45 4.23
N TYR A 81 -16.54 1.22 4.74
CA TYR A 81 -15.26 0.61 5.07
C TYR A 81 -14.40 0.29 3.83
N ILE A 82 -15.01 -0.17 2.71
CA ILE A 82 -14.29 -0.39 1.45
C ILE A 82 -13.79 0.95 0.89
N LYS A 83 -14.65 1.98 0.87
CA LYS A 83 -14.25 3.32 0.42
C LYS A 83 -13.14 3.92 1.29
N ALA A 84 -13.21 3.74 2.61
CA ALA A 84 -12.18 4.18 3.53
C ALA A 84 -10.84 3.45 3.30
N THR A 85 -10.87 2.12 3.15
CA THR A 85 -9.69 1.32 2.80
C THR A 85 -9.08 1.78 1.48
N ALA A 86 -9.90 2.01 0.45
CA ALA A 86 -9.44 2.53 -0.84
C ALA A 86 -8.75 3.90 -0.70
N ALA A 87 -9.36 4.82 0.04
CA ALA A 87 -8.78 6.15 0.29
C ALA A 87 -7.44 6.04 1.02
N LEU A 88 -7.35 5.21 2.06
CA LEU A 88 -6.11 4.99 2.81
C LEU A 88 -5.00 4.37 1.94
N CYS A 89 -5.33 3.40 1.09
CA CYS A 89 -4.37 2.81 0.16
C CYS A 89 -3.87 3.82 -0.89
N ILE A 90 -4.74 4.69 -1.41
CA ILE A 90 -4.34 5.77 -2.32
C ILE A 90 -3.42 6.77 -1.61
N ILE A 91 -3.76 7.17 -0.38
CA ILE A 91 -2.92 8.06 0.44
C ILE A 91 -1.56 7.42 0.68
N THR A 92 -1.50 6.13 1.02
CA THR A 92 -0.25 5.38 1.17
C THR A 92 0.56 5.41 -0.12
N LEU A 93 -0.05 5.15 -1.28
CA LEU A 93 0.65 5.18 -2.57
C LEU A 93 1.25 6.56 -2.87
N VAL A 94 0.49 7.63 -2.67
CA VAL A 94 0.95 9.00 -2.95
C VAL A 94 2.06 9.42 -1.99
N THR A 95 1.90 9.13 -0.70
CA THR A 95 2.89 9.46 0.33
C THR A 95 4.17 8.65 0.16
N ASP A 96 4.08 7.36 -0.16
CA ASP A 96 5.24 6.50 -0.44
C ASP A 96 5.98 6.92 -1.72
N ALA A 97 5.25 7.29 -2.78
CA ALA A 97 5.84 7.84 -3.99
C ALA A 97 6.60 9.14 -3.72
N LEU A 98 6.03 10.05 -2.92
CA LEU A 98 6.70 11.28 -2.51
C LEU A 98 7.95 10.99 -1.67
N ALA A 99 7.86 10.06 -0.71
CA ALA A 99 9.00 9.68 0.12
C ALA A 99 10.13 9.04 -0.70
N THR A 100 9.79 8.17 -1.65
CA THR A 100 10.73 7.52 -2.56
C THR A 100 11.42 8.55 -3.47
N PHE A 101 10.67 9.52 -3.99
CA PHE A 101 11.23 10.62 -4.77
C PHE A 101 12.20 11.48 -3.95
N LEU A 102 11.82 11.87 -2.73
CA LEU A 102 12.70 12.63 -1.82
C LEU A 102 13.96 11.83 -1.45
N THR A 103 13.85 10.52 -1.27
CA THR A 103 14.99 9.63 -1.02
C THR A 103 15.94 9.59 -2.23
N GLY A 104 15.39 9.53 -3.45
CA GLY A 104 16.14 9.62 -4.71
C GLY A 104 16.86 10.97 -4.86
N LEU A 105 16.17 12.09 -4.59
CA LEU A 105 16.80 13.42 -4.57
C LEU A 105 17.91 13.52 -3.52
N GLY A 106 17.71 12.95 -2.33
CA GLY A 106 18.72 12.89 -1.27
C GLY A 106 19.97 12.09 -1.68
N LEU A 107 19.82 11.06 -2.53
CA LEU A 107 20.94 10.29 -3.08
C LEU A 107 21.75 11.11 -4.10
N ARG A 108 21.08 11.92 -4.94
CA ARG A 108 21.71 12.76 -5.97
C ARG A 108 22.37 14.02 -5.41
N THR A 109 21.87 14.56 -4.30
CA THR A 109 22.34 15.82 -3.71
C THR A 109 23.75 15.67 -3.10
N GLN A 110 24.67 16.58 -3.44
CA GLN A 110 26.02 16.63 -2.86
C GLN A 110 26.09 17.45 -1.55
N ASP A 111 25.19 18.42 -1.37
CA ASP A 111 25.13 19.27 -0.18
C ASP A 111 24.69 18.48 1.07
N HIS A 112 25.56 18.42 2.08
CA HIS A 112 25.35 17.60 3.28
C HIS A 112 24.12 18.04 4.09
N ASN A 113 23.88 19.34 4.22
CA ASN A 113 22.77 19.91 4.97
C ASN A 113 21.41 19.62 4.32
N LEU A 114 21.33 19.73 2.98
CA LEU A 114 20.10 19.43 2.23
C LEU A 114 19.82 17.93 2.22
N LYS A 115 20.85 17.11 2.06
CA LYS A 115 20.76 15.65 2.11
C LYS A 115 20.18 15.15 3.44
N TYR A 116 20.63 15.71 4.57
CA TYR A 116 20.08 15.35 5.88
C TYR A 116 18.60 15.73 6.02
N LYS A 117 18.20 16.92 5.53
CA LYS A 117 16.79 17.35 5.53
C LYS A 117 15.91 16.44 4.67
N PHE A 118 16.33 16.13 3.43
CA PHE A 118 15.57 15.25 2.54
C PHE A 118 15.32 13.88 3.15
N TYR A 119 16.35 13.23 3.71
CA TYR A 119 16.16 11.93 4.35
C TYR A 119 15.30 11.99 5.59
N ARG A 120 15.44 13.02 6.43
CA ARG A 120 14.62 13.16 7.63
C ARG A 120 13.14 13.32 7.28
N VAL A 121 12.83 14.14 6.28
CA VAL A 121 11.45 14.33 5.80
C VAL A 121 10.93 13.05 5.14
N ALA A 122 11.73 12.39 4.30
CA ALA A 122 11.33 11.15 3.64
C ALA A 122 10.97 10.05 4.66
N VAL A 123 11.76 9.89 5.72
CA VAL A 123 11.47 8.91 6.78
C VAL A 123 10.16 9.24 7.50
N LEU A 124 9.88 10.50 7.82
CA LEU A 124 8.62 10.88 8.44
C LEU A 124 7.41 10.57 7.55
N ILE A 125 7.53 10.83 6.25
CA ILE A 125 6.47 10.52 5.28
C ILE A 125 6.27 9.00 5.14
N MET A 126 7.35 8.21 5.09
CA MET A 126 7.26 6.74 5.07
C MET A 126 6.57 6.19 6.32
N MET A 127 6.85 6.75 7.50
CA MET A 127 6.17 6.34 8.73
C MET A 127 4.66 6.57 8.66
N VAL A 128 4.23 7.71 8.10
CA VAL A 128 2.80 7.99 7.89
C VAL A 128 2.19 7.02 6.86
N ALA A 129 2.88 6.76 5.75
CA ALA A 129 2.44 5.81 4.73
C ALA A 129 2.23 4.39 5.31
N LEU A 130 3.17 3.95 6.15
CA LEU A 130 3.12 2.66 6.85
C LEU A 130 1.93 2.57 7.80
N ILE A 131 1.72 3.59 8.64
CA ILE A 131 0.58 3.63 9.58
C ILE A 131 -0.74 3.60 8.80
N SER A 132 -0.86 4.40 7.74
CA SER A 132 -2.04 4.41 6.86
C SER A 132 -2.32 3.03 6.25
N LEU A 133 -1.29 2.35 5.77
CA LEU A 133 -1.43 1.02 5.17
C LEU A 133 -1.85 -0.03 6.21
N LEU A 134 -1.25 0.01 7.40
CA LEU A 134 -1.61 -0.90 8.49
C LEU A 134 -3.08 -0.73 8.88
N ILE A 135 -3.55 0.51 8.99
CA ILE A 135 -4.96 0.79 9.26
C ILE A 135 -5.84 0.21 8.14
N ALA A 136 -5.48 0.41 6.87
CA ALA A 136 -6.25 -0.10 5.73
C ALA A 136 -6.41 -1.63 5.75
N VAL A 137 -5.31 -2.35 5.99
CA VAL A 137 -5.27 -3.83 6.00
C VAL A 137 -5.97 -4.42 7.23
N ILE A 138 -6.04 -3.69 8.35
CA ILE A 138 -6.75 -4.13 9.55
C ILE A 138 -8.25 -3.82 9.45
N LEU A 139 -8.60 -2.64 8.93
CA LEU A 139 -9.98 -2.17 8.84
C LEU A 139 -10.83 -3.08 7.95
N TYR A 140 -10.31 -3.47 6.79
CA TYR A 140 -11.04 -4.30 5.83
C TYR A 140 -11.55 -5.64 6.42
N PRO A 141 -10.69 -6.53 6.98
CA PRO A 141 -11.14 -7.81 7.53
C PRO A 141 -11.95 -7.66 8.82
N ILE A 142 -11.66 -6.67 9.67
CA ILE A 142 -12.43 -6.47 10.91
C ILE A 142 -13.87 -6.04 10.59
N CYS A 143 -14.05 -5.07 9.70
CA CYS A 143 -15.39 -4.63 9.31
C CYS A 143 -16.15 -5.72 8.56
N PHE A 144 -15.46 -6.48 7.70
CA PHE A 144 -16.05 -7.64 7.02
C PHE A 144 -16.49 -8.72 8.03
N ALA A 145 -15.66 -9.06 9.01
CA ALA A 145 -16.02 -10.03 10.05
C ALA A 145 -17.19 -9.54 10.93
N ALA A 146 -17.28 -8.23 11.18
CA ALA A 146 -18.42 -7.65 11.88
C ALA A 146 -19.72 -7.76 11.05
N GLU A 147 -19.64 -7.54 9.72
CA GLU A 147 -20.78 -7.70 8.80
C GLU A 147 -21.28 -9.16 8.75
N LEU A 148 -20.38 -10.15 8.87
CA LEU A 148 -20.75 -11.57 8.87
C LEU A 148 -21.41 -12.07 10.17
N ASN A 149 -21.18 -11.39 11.29
CA ASN A 149 -21.71 -11.79 12.60
C ASN A 149 -23.07 -11.16 12.95
N ILE A 150 -23.58 -10.31 12.07
CA ILE A 150 -24.89 -9.65 12.17
C ILE A 150 -25.87 -10.38 11.26
#